data_AF-A0A0S7B9B9-F1
#
_entry.id   AF-A0A0S7B9B9-F1
#
_cell.length_a   1.000
_cell.length_b   1.000
_cell.length_c   1.000
_cell.angle_alpha   90.00
_cell.angle_beta   90.00
_cell.angle_gamma   90.00
#
_symmetry.space_group_name_H-M   'P 1'
#
loop_
_entity.id
_entity.type
_entity.pdbx_description
1 polymer ?
#
loop_
_entity_poly.entity_id
_entity_poly.type
_entity_poly.pdbx_seq_one_letter_code
_entity_poly.pdbx_strand_id
1 'polypeptide(L)'
;MICPQCGFENEAGQETCSNCGASLIVKQPEITPEKKAHTSIWGWVVAVLIVGLVAAALFIFKGQGTGEKKPMLYAVLSDQAVPFSQIGVLEQSGKKATPLGGGSTSLAIAPYSIRSGHSYLSSTGQLALFADADLTGGGKLLLTNVQDGVSNTATEAPLPLTVAGNFQSFSPDGQYFGYTSIATSGATLNAIVVNNQAATVMIAENMILSEILPDSRHFLAYSLDPTTGNPAALVSVAIPSGEQTVLFTPESSEDVLSGADIVSPDNSIYFVLQKNGSVYIYHMGLDGSNPKVVYTFKQPISFFGVMSIMPDQKSLLVMDANEAATGYDLYKINPDDLSVTQLASNVYGEFFSEAIFLHQMYGEMAVTFSPDGKHMAYMVSENDTLSLYVSDLSGQPGTLIASGQNAYSYAFTPDSDKLIYVQYAESGQMTGNLSSADFSGASTQLDGDVTSFNFQNGKLIYFSAPTADQTTSTLYESGLDGKNKTEILSAQPGYWVFLKLPE
;
A
#
# COMPACT_ATOMS: atom_id res chain seq x y z
N MET A 1 11.03 -17.10 74.60
CA MET A 1 10.51 -17.83 73.42
C MET A 1 11.67 -18.28 72.56
N ILE A 2 11.74 -19.57 72.22
CA ILE A 2 12.81 -20.10 71.37
C ILE A 2 12.46 -19.82 69.91
N CYS A 3 13.39 -19.25 69.15
CA CYS A 3 13.18 -18.99 67.74
C CYS A 3 13.09 -20.31 66.97
N PRO A 4 11.99 -20.57 66.23
CA PRO A 4 11.82 -21.83 65.51
C PRO A 4 12.78 -21.99 64.31
N GLN A 5 13.44 -20.91 63.89
CA GLN A 5 14.36 -20.91 62.74
C GLN A 5 15.83 -21.13 63.14
N CYS A 6 16.28 -20.59 64.29
CA CYS A 6 17.70 -20.67 64.69
C CYS A 6 17.93 -21.23 66.10
N GLY A 7 16.88 -21.54 66.86
CA GLY A 7 16.97 -22.13 68.20
C GLY A 7 17.41 -21.17 69.31
N PHE A 8 17.60 -19.87 69.02
CA PHE A 8 18.00 -18.88 70.01
C PHE A 8 16.85 -18.56 70.98
N GLU A 9 17.15 -18.45 72.27
CA GLU A 9 16.18 -18.15 73.31
C GLU A 9 16.02 -16.62 73.47
N ASN A 10 14.84 -16.11 73.12
CA ASN A 10 14.50 -14.68 73.18
C ASN A 10 13.67 -14.36 74.42
N GLU A 11 13.69 -13.10 74.85
CA GLU A 11 12.89 -12.62 75.99
C GLU A 11 11.38 -12.76 75.72
N ALA A 12 10.59 -12.85 76.80
CA ALA A 12 9.14 -13.00 76.70
C ALA A 12 8.50 -11.71 76.16
N GLY A 13 7.72 -11.81 75.07
CA GLY A 13 6.99 -10.69 74.46
C GLY A 13 7.65 -10.05 73.23
N GLN A 14 8.83 -10.52 72.80
CA GLN A 14 9.45 -10.05 71.55
C GLN A 14 8.76 -10.63 70.31
N GLU A 15 8.53 -9.76 69.31
CA GLU A 15 7.86 -10.12 68.05
C GLU A 15 8.82 -10.66 66.98
N THR A 16 10.12 -10.36 67.08
CA THR A 16 11.18 -10.80 66.17
C THR A 16 12.40 -11.32 66.94
N CYS A 17 13.14 -12.26 66.34
CA CYS A 17 14.30 -12.87 66.97
C CYS A 17 15.50 -11.93 66.96
N SER A 18 16.11 -11.72 68.14
CA SER A 18 17.25 -10.81 68.32
C SER A 18 18.53 -11.27 67.60
N ASN A 19 18.65 -12.55 67.26
CA ASN A 19 19.84 -13.11 66.61
C ASN A 19 19.72 -13.14 65.08
N CYS A 20 18.58 -13.54 64.52
CA CYS A 20 18.43 -13.72 63.07
C CYS A 20 17.31 -12.87 62.43
N GLY A 21 16.57 -12.09 63.20
CA GLY A 21 15.50 -11.21 62.70
C GLY A 21 14.19 -11.89 62.32
N ALA A 22 14.07 -13.22 62.45
CA ALA A 22 12.85 -13.95 62.08
C ALA A 22 11.66 -13.64 63.00
N SER A 23 10.45 -13.57 62.44
CA SER A 23 9.21 -13.34 63.23
C SER A 23 8.92 -14.50 64.17
N LEU A 24 8.59 -14.18 65.42
CA LEU A 24 8.25 -15.14 66.47
C LEU A 24 6.72 -15.28 66.66
N ILE A 25 5.92 -14.51 65.92
CA ILE A 25 4.46 -14.53 66.00
C ILE A 25 3.91 -15.55 64.99
N VAL A 26 3.31 -16.62 65.51
CA VAL A 26 2.54 -17.59 64.70
C VAL A 26 1.12 -17.08 64.55
N LYS A 27 0.71 -16.67 63.33
CA LYS A 27 -0.70 -16.33 63.06
C LYS A 27 -1.54 -17.61 62.99
N GLN A 28 -2.55 -17.71 63.86
CA GLN A 28 -3.55 -18.78 63.87
C GLN A 28 -4.52 -18.61 62.68
N PRO A 29 -5.00 -19.69 62.03
CA PRO A 29 -6.00 -19.58 60.97
C PRO A 29 -7.39 -19.35 61.56
N GLU A 30 -8.06 -18.28 61.16
CA GLU A 30 -9.46 -18.02 61.51
C GLU A 30 -10.42 -18.90 60.71
N ILE A 31 -11.33 -19.56 61.44
CA ILE A 31 -12.45 -20.33 60.91
C ILE A 31 -13.66 -19.39 60.84
N THR A 32 -14.15 -19.12 59.63
CA THR A 32 -15.34 -18.30 59.37
C THR A 32 -16.64 -19.05 59.67
N PRO A 33 -17.63 -18.41 60.34
CA PRO A 33 -18.98 -18.96 60.45
C PRO A 33 -19.80 -18.69 59.17
N GLU A 34 -20.65 -19.66 58.85
CA GLU A 34 -21.54 -19.70 57.70
C GLU A 34 -22.52 -18.51 57.69
N LYS A 35 -22.40 -17.64 56.67
CA LYS A 35 -23.35 -16.55 56.39
C LYS A 35 -23.97 -16.74 55.01
N LYS A 36 -25.31 -16.78 54.99
CA LYS A 36 -26.18 -16.83 53.81
C LYS A 36 -25.74 -15.83 52.74
N ALA A 37 -25.54 -16.34 51.52
CA ALA A 37 -25.21 -15.56 50.35
C ALA A 37 -26.34 -14.58 49.99
N HIS A 38 -26.18 -13.32 50.36
CA HIS A 38 -26.77 -12.23 49.58
C HIS A 38 -25.86 -12.03 48.36
N THR A 39 -26.35 -12.40 47.18
CA THR A 39 -25.70 -12.08 45.91
C THR A 39 -25.69 -10.57 45.75
N SER A 40 -24.55 -9.96 46.06
CA SER A 40 -24.27 -8.56 45.77
C SER A 40 -24.36 -8.35 44.26
N ILE A 41 -25.37 -7.60 43.81
CA ILE A 41 -25.53 -7.15 42.43
C ILE A 41 -24.23 -6.47 41.94
N TRP A 42 -23.48 -5.83 42.84
CA TRP A 42 -22.19 -5.23 42.53
C TRP A 42 -21.07 -6.22 42.21
N GLY A 43 -21.10 -7.44 42.76
CA GLY A 43 -20.13 -8.49 42.43
C GLY A 43 -20.30 -9.00 40.99
N TRP A 44 -21.55 -9.12 40.52
CA TRP A 44 -21.85 -9.41 39.12
C TRP A 44 -21.50 -8.24 38.21
N VAL A 45 -21.76 -7.00 38.62
CA VAL A 45 -21.38 -5.80 37.84
C VAL A 45 -19.86 -5.70 37.70
N VAL A 46 -19.09 -5.96 38.76
CA VAL A 46 -17.61 -5.94 38.70
C VAL A 46 -17.06 -7.13 37.92
N ALA A 47 -17.64 -8.33 38.03
CA ALA A 47 -17.24 -9.47 37.22
C ALA A 47 -17.57 -9.27 35.73
N VAL A 48 -18.72 -8.69 35.40
CA VAL A 48 -19.11 -8.32 34.03
C VAL A 48 -18.24 -7.17 33.50
N LEU A 49 -17.86 -6.20 34.33
CA LEU A 49 -16.92 -5.14 33.96
C LEU A 49 -15.50 -5.67 33.74
N ILE A 50 -15.03 -6.63 34.53
CA ILE A 50 -13.71 -7.24 34.35
C ILE A 50 -13.69 -8.17 33.14
N VAL A 51 -14.73 -8.99 32.93
CA VAL A 51 -14.86 -9.79 31.71
C VAL A 51 -15.06 -8.88 30.49
N GLY A 52 -15.78 -7.78 30.63
CA GLY A 52 -15.95 -6.75 29.60
C GLY A 52 -14.65 -6.00 29.29
N LEU A 53 -13.82 -5.70 30.29
CA LEU A 53 -12.51 -5.05 30.14
C LEU A 53 -11.46 -6.01 29.61
N VAL A 54 -11.50 -7.30 29.97
CA VAL A 54 -10.62 -8.33 29.40
C VAL A 54 -11.07 -8.68 27.97
N ALA A 55 -12.37 -8.71 27.69
CA ALA A 55 -12.89 -8.84 26.32
C ALA A 55 -12.57 -7.60 25.49
N ALA A 56 -12.64 -6.39 26.05
CA ALA A 56 -12.24 -5.14 25.41
C ALA A 56 -10.72 -5.07 25.24
N ALA A 57 -9.91 -5.51 26.20
CA ALA A 57 -8.45 -5.60 26.06
C ALA A 57 -8.06 -6.67 25.03
N LEU A 58 -8.80 -7.78 24.94
CA LEU A 58 -8.66 -8.76 23.84
C LEU A 58 -9.23 -8.24 22.51
N PHE A 59 -10.05 -7.19 22.52
CA PHE A 59 -10.52 -6.45 21.33
C PHE A 59 -9.60 -5.28 20.94
N ILE A 60 -8.82 -4.76 21.88
CA ILE A 60 -7.86 -3.66 21.71
C ILE A 60 -6.46 -4.22 21.37
N PHE A 61 -6.12 -5.43 21.84
CA PHE A 61 -4.89 -6.17 21.47
C PHE A 61 -5.11 -7.28 20.44
N LYS A 62 -6.35 -7.56 20.03
CA LYS A 62 -6.58 -7.98 18.64
C LYS A 62 -6.55 -6.69 17.84
N GLY A 63 -5.48 -6.51 17.07
CA GLY A 63 -5.43 -5.41 16.10
C GLY A 63 -6.74 -5.33 15.32
N GLN A 64 -7.17 -4.10 15.02
CA GLN A 64 -8.22 -3.87 14.02
C GLN A 64 -7.89 -4.72 12.80
N GLY A 65 -8.70 -5.73 12.60
CA GLY A 65 -8.40 -6.89 11.78
C GLY A 65 -9.42 -8.00 12.05
N THR A 66 -10.67 -7.62 12.31
CA THR A 66 -11.77 -8.52 11.95
C THR A 66 -11.61 -8.73 10.45
N GLY A 67 -11.26 -9.94 10.05
CA GLY A 67 -11.04 -10.33 8.65
C GLY A 67 -12.29 -10.19 7.80
N GLU A 68 -12.73 -8.96 7.55
CA GLU A 68 -13.48 -8.62 6.36
C GLU A 68 -12.55 -8.91 5.20
N LYS A 69 -12.87 -9.99 4.49
CA LYS A 69 -12.17 -10.38 3.27
C LYS A 69 -12.21 -9.18 2.34
N LYS A 70 -11.05 -8.64 1.98
CA LYS A 70 -10.95 -7.61 0.94
C LYS A 70 -11.66 -8.15 -0.31
N PRO A 71 -12.66 -7.44 -0.87
CA PRO A 71 -13.31 -7.86 -2.10
C PRO A 71 -12.26 -7.97 -3.20
N MET A 72 -12.31 -9.06 -3.99
CA MET A 72 -11.41 -9.19 -5.14
C MET A 72 -12.04 -8.47 -6.34
N LEU A 73 -11.31 -7.52 -6.90
CA LEU A 73 -11.71 -6.84 -8.11
C LEU A 73 -11.22 -7.63 -9.33
N TYR A 74 -12.04 -7.65 -10.37
CA TYR A 74 -11.67 -8.20 -11.67
C TYR A 74 -11.93 -7.18 -12.78
N ALA A 75 -11.20 -7.35 -13.87
CA ALA A 75 -11.43 -6.68 -15.14
C ALA A 75 -11.49 -7.71 -16.27
N VAL A 76 -12.26 -7.43 -17.32
CA VAL A 76 -12.23 -8.19 -18.58
C VAL A 76 -11.43 -7.38 -19.59
N LEU A 77 -10.39 -7.98 -20.17
CA LEU A 77 -9.55 -7.35 -21.17
C LEU A 77 -10.24 -7.34 -22.53
N SER A 78 -9.92 -6.30 -23.29
CA SER A 78 -10.20 -6.19 -24.70
C SER A 78 -8.93 -5.76 -25.42
N ASP A 79 -8.94 -5.77 -26.75
CA ASP A 79 -7.83 -5.24 -27.57
C ASP A 79 -7.63 -3.71 -27.39
N GLN A 80 -8.42 -3.08 -26.52
CA GLN A 80 -8.44 -1.66 -26.16
C GLN A 80 -8.52 -1.51 -24.61
N ALA A 81 -8.49 -0.27 -24.12
CA ALA A 81 -8.66 0.04 -22.69
C ALA A 81 -9.97 -0.57 -22.10
N VAL A 82 -9.93 -0.97 -20.83
CA VAL A 82 -11.03 -1.70 -20.15
C VAL A 82 -12.21 -0.76 -19.87
N PRO A 83 -13.40 -0.98 -20.46
CA PRO A 83 -14.61 -0.25 -20.10
C PRO A 83 -14.97 -0.48 -18.63
N PHE A 84 -15.54 0.51 -17.95
CA PHE A 84 -16.01 0.39 -16.57
C PHE A 84 -17.03 -0.74 -16.40
N SER A 85 -17.86 -1.01 -17.42
CA SER A 85 -18.78 -2.16 -17.43
C SER A 85 -18.09 -3.52 -17.43
N GLN A 86 -16.80 -3.56 -17.75
CA GLN A 86 -15.95 -4.75 -17.72
C GLN A 86 -15.14 -4.86 -16.42
N ILE A 87 -15.34 -3.94 -15.47
CA ILE A 87 -14.78 -4.04 -14.11
C ILE A 87 -15.89 -4.54 -13.16
N GLY A 88 -15.52 -5.42 -12.25
CA GLY A 88 -16.44 -5.95 -11.27
C GLY A 88 -15.80 -6.47 -10.00
N VAL A 89 -16.63 -7.05 -9.16
CA VAL A 89 -16.26 -7.66 -7.88
C VAL A 89 -16.58 -9.14 -7.92
N LEU A 90 -15.64 -9.95 -7.47
CA LEU A 90 -15.87 -11.33 -7.13
C LEU A 90 -16.39 -11.38 -5.69
N GLU A 91 -17.55 -11.99 -5.49
CA GLU A 91 -18.06 -12.28 -4.15
C GLU A 91 -17.02 -13.10 -3.36
N GLN A 92 -17.12 -13.11 -2.03
CA GLN A 92 -16.14 -13.79 -1.16
C GLN A 92 -15.89 -15.29 -1.47
N SER A 93 -16.83 -15.95 -2.13
CA SER A 93 -16.71 -17.34 -2.55
C SER A 93 -16.02 -17.51 -3.91
N GLY A 94 -15.82 -16.42 -4.65
CA GLY A 94 -15.40 -16.39 -6.06
C GLY A 94 -16.47 -16.87 -7.04
N LYS A 95 -17.55 -17.49 -6.58
CA LYS A 95 -18.55 -18.17 -7.43
C LYS A 95 -19.49 -17.24 -8.18
N LYS A 96 -19.45 -15.95 -7.87
CA LYS A 96 -20.28 -14.94 -8.52
C LYS A 96 -19.46 -13.68 -8.73
N ALA A 97 -19.52 -13.22 -9.98
CA ALA A 97 -18.93 -11.99 -10.44
C ALA A 97 -20.06 -10.98 -10.67
N THR A 98 -19.93 -9.78 -10.09
CA THR A 98 -20.90 -8.69 -10.25
C THR A 98 -20.20 -7.50 -10.88
N PRO A 99 -20.60 -7.02 -12.06
CA PRO A 99 -20.01 -5.82 -12.65
C PRO A 99 -20.33 -4.61 -11.78
N LEU A 100 -19.36 -3.71 -11.62
CA LEU A 100 -19.53 -2.45 -10.90
C LEU A 100 -20.27 -1.40 -11.74
N GLY A 101 -20.20 -1.50 -13.07
CA GLY A 101 -20.84 -0.58 -14.00
C GLY A 101 -22.05 -1.18 -14.74
N GLY A 102 -23.24 -0.58 -14.57
CA GLY A 102 -24.41 -0.90 -15.38
C GLY A 102 -24.35 -0.24 -16.76
N GLY A 103 -24.05 -1.01 -17.82
CA GLY A 103 -24.22 -0.59 -19.22
C GLY A 103 -23.38 0.59 -19.71
N SER A 104 -22.43 1.08 -18.91
CA SER A 104 -21.55 2.19 -19.30
C SER A 104 -20.45 1.72 -20.25
N THR A 105 -20.29 2.42 -21.37
CA THR A 105 -19.17 2.23 -22.32
C THR A 105 -17.94 3.08 -21.97
N SER A 106 -18.00 3.84 -20.86
CA SER A 106 -16.90 4.70 -20.41
C SER A 106 -15.68 3.87 -20.04
N LEU A 107 -14.48 4.31 -20.42
CA LEU A 107 -13.21 3.70 -19.99
C LEU A 107 -12.98 4.03 -18.53
N ALA A 108 -12.83 3.02 -17.65
CA ALA A 108 -12.38 3.25 -16.28
C ALA A 108 -10.87 3.08 -16.24
N ILE A 109 -10.14 4.14 -15.90
CA ILE A 109 -8.68 4.13 -15.82
C ILE A 109 -8.26 4.62 -14.43
N ALA A 110 -7.75 3.70 -13.59
CA ALA A 110 -6.75 3.89 -12.53
C ALA A 110 -6.69 2.60 -11.67
N PRO A 111 -5.50 2.12 -11.25
CA PRO A 111 -4.47 2.95 -10.63
C PRO A 111 -3.08 2.84 -11.24
N TYR A 112 -2.61 3.94 -11.81
CA TYR A 112 -1.20 4.15 -12.13
C TYR A 112 -0.58 4.91 -10.96
N SER A 113 -0.07 4.20 -9.95
CA SER A 113 0.80 4.81 -8.95
C SER A 113 1.94 3.86 -8.62
N ILE A 114 3.14 4.33 -8.93
CA ILE A 114 4.41 3.73 -8.50
C ILE A 114 4.66 4.06 -7.01
N ARG A 115 3.88 4.96 -6.40
CA ARG A 115 4.00 5.26 -4.97
C ARG A 115 3.24 4.22 -4.14
N SER A 116 4.01 3.46 -3.36
CA SER A 116 3.51 2.86 -2.13
C SER A 116 2.88 3.96 -1.26
N GLY A 117 1.60 3.83 -0.87
CA GLY A 117 1.00 4.67 0.16
C GLY A 117 -0.36 5.31 -0.16
N HIS A 118 -0.72 5.48 -1.45
CA HIS A 118 -2.04 6.03 -1.81
C HIS A 118 -2.93 4.94 -2.42
N SER A 119 -3.72 4.28 -1.56
CA SER A 119 -4.74 3.33 -2.00
C SER A 119 -5.87 4.04 -2.75
N TYR A 120 -6.33 3.43 -3.84
CA TYR A 120 -7.55 3.84 -4.56
C TYR A 120 -8.81 3.21 -3.99
N LEU A 121 -8.66 2.36 -2.97
CA LEU A 121 -9.74 1.80 -2.19
C LEU A 121 -9.70 2.44 -0.79
N SER A 122 -10.76 3.15 -0.45
CA SER A 122 -10.92 3.72 0.88
C SER A 122 -11.03 2.62 1.94
N SER A 123 -10.77 2.98 3.20
CA SER A 123 -11.05 2.14 4.37
C SER A 123 -12.53 1.76 4.51
N THR A 124 -13.43 2.46 3.81
CA THR A 124 -14.88 2.22 3.79
C THR A 124 -15.35 1.39 2.59
N GLY A 125 -14.43 0.90 1.74
CA GLY A 125 -14.77 0.07 0.59
C GLY A 125 -15.23 0.85 -0.65
N GLN A 126 -14.83 2.12 -0.77
CA GLN A 126 -15.10 2.96 -1.93
C GLN A 126 -13.88 3.01 -2.85
N LEU A 127 -14.09 2.69 -4.12
CA LEU A 127 -13.07 2.70 -5.17
C LEU A 127 -13.13 4.03 -5.93
N ALA A 128 -11.99 4.73 -6.02
CA ALA A 128 -11.85 5.90 -6.88
C ALA A 128 -11.41 5.48 -8.28
N LEU A 129 -12.14 5.94 -9.30
CA LEU A 129 -11.92 5.62 -10.70
C LEU A 129 -12.02 6.89 -11.55
N PHE A 130 -11.31 6.92 -12.68
CA PHE A 130 -11.55 7.94 -13.69
C PHE A 130 -12.27 7.36 -14.90
N ALA A 131 -13.44 7.91 -15.20
CA ALA A 131 -14.29 7.52 -16.32
C ALA A 131 -14.27 8.56 -17.44
N ASP A 132 -14.61 8.14 -18.67
CA ASP A 132 -14.59 8.98 -19.87
C ASP A 132 -13.23 9.65 -20.09
N ALA A 133 -12.18 9.02 -19.57
CA ALA A 133 -10.88 9.61 -19.52
C ALA A 133 -10.08 9.26 -20.78
N ASP A 134 -9.49 10.27 -21.42
CA ASP A 134 -8.56 10.09 -22.52
C ASP A 134 -7.13 10.39 -22.06
N LEU A 135 -6.16 9.95 -22.85
CA LEU A 135 -4.74 10.21 -22.58
C LEU A 135 -4.37 11.71 -22.72
N THR A 136 -5.33 12.56 -23.11
CA THR A 136 -5.13 13.97 -23.45
C THR A 136 -5.78 14.97 -22.50
N GLY A 137 -6.53 14.54 -21.48
CA GLY A 137 -6.99 15.44 -20.41
C GLY A 137 -8.49 15.59 -20.19
N GLY A 138 -9.34 14.77 -20.79
CA GLY A 138 -10.73 14.63 -20.35
C GLY A 138 -10.89 13.57 -19.27
N GLY A 139 -11.90 13.68 -18.40
CA GLY A 139 -12.29 12.61 -17.47
C GLY A 139 -13.31 13.05 -16.41
N LYS A 140 -13.90 12.08 -15.72
CA LYS A 140 -14.77 12.27 -14.56
C LYS A 140 -14.27 11.39 -13.42
N LEU A 141 -14.12 11.95 -12.22
CA LEU A 141 -13.93 11.14 -11.03
C LEU A 141 -15.23 10.40 -10.69
N LEU A 142 -15.15 9.08 -10.58
CA LEU A 142 -16.17 8.21 -10.02
C LEU A 142 -15.70 7.69 -8.66
N LEU A 143 -16.59 7.76 -7.68
CA LEU A 143 -16.44 7.09 -6.40
C LEU A 143 -17.47 5.96 -6.34
N THR A 144 -17.00 4.73 -6.51
CA THR A 144 -17.83 3.52 -6.63
C THR A 144 -17.76 2.70 -5.37
N ASN A 145 -18.91 2.45 -4.74
CA ASN A 145 -18.97 1.50 -3.62
C ASN A 145 -18.81 0.07 -4.15
N VAL A 146 -17.81 -0.64 -3.65
CA VAL A 146 -17.46 -1.99 -4.12
C VAL A 146 -18.54 -3.01 -3.72
N GLN A 147 -19.37 -2.74 -2.72
CA GLN A 147 -20.41 -3.69 -2.27
C GLN A 147 -21.62 -3.75 -3.20
N ASP A 148 -22.08 -2.61 -3.71
CA ASP A 148 -23.32 -2.48 -4.47
C ASP A 148 -23.14 -1.90 -5.89
N GLY A 149 -21.93 -1.46 -6.24
CA GLY A 149 -21.61 -0.83 -7.53
C GLY A 149 -22.14 0.60 -7.68
N VAL A 150 -22.79 1.16 -6.65
CA VAL A 150 -23.32 2.51 -6.72
C VAL A 150 -22.17 3.50 -6.85
N SER A 151 -22.22 4.32 -7.89
CA SER A 151 -21.16 5.25 -8.24
C SER A 151 -21.68 6.68 -8.17
N ASN A 152 -20.92 7.55 -7.52
CA ASN A 152 -21.13 8.99 -7.54
C ASN A 152 -20.06 9.65 -8.42
N THR A 153 -20.41 10.76 -9.06
CA THR A 153 -19.52 11.46 -9.98
C THR A 153 -19.20 12.85 -9.45
N ALA A 154 -17.92 13.22 -9.46
CA ALA A 154 -17.53 14.59 -9.12
C ALA A 154 -17.94 15.58 -10.21
N THR A 155 -18.21 16.82 -9.82
CA THR A 155 -18.57 17.89 -10.77
C THR A 155 -17.37 18.43 -11.51
N GLU A 156 -16.21 18.46 -10.85
CA GLU A 156 -14.94 18.91 -11.43
C GLU A 156 -14.19 17.73 -12.05
N ALA A 157 -13.54 18.00 -13.19
CA ALA A 157 -12.74 16.99 -13.88
C ALA A 157 -11.33 16.92 -13.26
N PRO A 158 -10.80 15.72 -13.02
CA PRO A 158 -9.40 15.56 -12.60
C PRO A 158 -8.42 15.95 -13.73
N LEU A 159 -7.14 16.04 -13.40
CA LEU A 159 -6.06 16.14 -14.38
C LEU A 159 -6.09 15.01 -15.43
N PRO A 160 -5.44 15.22 -16.60
CA PRO A 160 -5.14 14.14 -17.53
C PRO A 160 -4.49 12.94 -16.83
N LEU A 161 -4.87 11.74 -17.25
CA LEU A 161 -4.42 10.48 -16.64
C LEU A 161 -2.90 10.30 -16.61
N THR A 162 -2.20 10.83 -17.62
CA THR A 162 -0.74 10.80 -17.71
C THR A 162 -0.05 11.57 -16.57
N VAL A 163 -0.79 12.43 -15.87
CA VAL A 163 -0.32 13.26 -14.76
C VAL A 163 -1.05 12.94 -13.44
N ALA A 164 -2.32 12.50 -13.52
CA ALA A 164 -3.22 12.38 -12.37
C ALA A 164 -2.84 11.30 -11.35
N GLY A 165 -2.05 10.29 -11.73
CA GLY A 165 -1.66 9.16 -10.88
C GLY A 165 -1.10 9.57 -9.51
N ASN A 166 -0.38 10.70 -9.44
CA ASN A 166 0.41 11.12 -8.29
C ASN A 166 -0.23 12.19 -7.40
N PHE A 167 -1.43 12.68 -7.71
CA PHE A 167 -1.97 13.88 -7.09
C PHE A 167 -3.38 13.66 -6.57
N GLN A 168 -3.55 12.58 -5.80
CA GLN A 168 -4.82 12.13 -5.28
C GLN A 168 -4.65 11.21 -4.07
N SER A 169 -5.60 11.25 -3.14
CA SER A 169 -5.60 10.36 -1.98
C SER A 169 -6.97 10.31 -1.33
N PHE A 170 -7.36 9.14 -0.83
CA PHE A 170 -8.39 9.06 0.20
C PHE A 170 -7.88 9.64 1.51
N SER A 171 -8.78 10.18 2.32
CA SER A 171 -8.52 10.39 3.73
C SER A 171 -8.42 9.03 4.43
N PRO A 172 -7.58 8.88 5.48
CA PRO A 172 -7.48 7.64 6.25
C PRO A 172 -8.83 7.11 6.76
N ASP A 173 -9.74 8.01 7.16
CA ASP A 173 -11.10 7.68 7.61
C ASP A 173 -12.11 7.41 6.47
N GLY A 174 -11.70 7.57 5.21
CA GLY A 174 -12.53 7.35 4.02
C GLY A 174 -13.66 8.35 3.82
N GLN A 175 -13.68 9.48 4.56
CA GLN A 175 -14.68 10.53 4.42
C GLN A 175 -14.47 11.40 3.17
N TYR A 176 -13.20 11.60 2.80
CA TYR A 176 -12.80 12.48 1.72
C TYR A 176 -11.96 11.76 0.68
N PHE A 177 -12.05 12.27 -0.54
CA PHE A 177 -11.10 11.99 -1.61
C PHE A 177 -10.59 13.31 -2.16
N GLY A 178 -9.27 13.49 -2.13
CA GLY A 178 -8.58 14.64 -2.68
C GLY A 178 -8.02 14.30 -4.06
N TYR A 179 -8.07 15.24 -4.99
CA TYR A 179 -7.41 15.13 -6.28
C TYR A 179 -7.06 16.51 -6.85
N THR A 180 -6.13 16.55 -7.81
CA THR A 180 -5.84 17.79 -8.56
C THR A 180 -6.65 17.84 -9.87
N SER A 181 -7.26 18.99 -10.16
CA SER A 181 -7.94 19.31 -11.42
C SER A 181 -7.15 20.33 -12.24
N ILE A 182 -7.39 20.35 -13.55
CA ILE A 182 -7.00 21.46 -14.43
C ILE A 182 -8.24 22.19 -14.91
N ALA A 183 -8.24 23.51 -14.83
CA ALA A 183 -9.32 24.30 -15.40
C ALA A 183 -9.40 24.08 -16.91
N THR A 184 -10.59 24.23 -17.49
CA THR A 184 -10.81 24.04 -18.94
C THR A 184 -9.95 24.96 -19.81
N SER A 185 -9.50 26.09 -19.28
CA SER A 185 -8.54 26.99 -19.93
C SER A 185 -7.13 26.41 -20.08
N GLY A 186 -6.83 25.31 -19.36
CA GLY A 186 -5.50 24.75 -19.23
C GLY A 186 -4.55 25.57 -18.35
N ALA A 187 -5.01 26.70 -17.80
CA ALA A 187 -4.14 27.71 -17.21
C ALA A 187 -3.96 27.59 -15.70
N THR A 188 -4.84 26.89 -15.00
CA THR A 188 -4.81 26.78 -13.53
C THR A 188 -5.00 25.35 -13.07
N LEU A 189 -4.19 24.96 -12.09
CA LEU A 189 -4.31 23.70 -11.36
C LEU A 189 -4.98 23.98 -10.02
N ASN A 190 -5.93 23.15 -9.63
CA ASN A 190 -6.65 23.32 -8.37
C ASN A 190 -6.65 22.01 -7.59
N ALA A 191 -6.50 22.10 -6.27
CA ALA A 191 -6.75 20.99 -5.37
C ALA A 191 -8.25 20.92 -5.07
N ILE A 192 -8.87 19.79 -5.36
CA ILE A 192 -10.28 19.51 -5.12
C ILE A 192 -10.38 18.46 -4.03
N VAL A 193 -11.23 18.69 -3.04
CA VAL A 193 -11.62 17.66 -2.06
C VAL A 193 -13.11 17.42 -2.20
N VAL A 194 -13.49 16.16 -2.36
CA VAL A 194 -14.88 15.71 -2.38
C VAL A 194 -15.17 14.81 -1.19
N ASN A 195 -16.42 14.72 -0.78
CA ASN A 195 -16.86 13.72 0.20
C ASN A 195 -17.10 12.35 -0.46
N ASN A 196 -17.50 11.36 0.33
CA ASN A 196 -17.87 10.02 -0.14
C ASN A 196 -19.07 9.93 -1.11
N GLN A 197 -19.76 11.05 -1.38
CA GLN A 197 -20.80 11.17 -2.41
C GLN A 197 -20.29 11.92 -3.65
N ALA A 198 -18.98 12.07 -3.77
CA ALA A 198 -18.30 12.87 -4.79
C ALA A 198 -18.76 14.34 -4.85
N ALA A 199 -19.41 14.86 -3.79
CA ALA A 199 -19.79 16.25 -3.72
C ALA A 199 -18.59 17.10 -3.27
N THR A 200 -18.33 18.18 -3.99
CA THR A 200 -17.23 19.11 -3.69
C THR A 200 -17.38 19.74 -2.32
N VAL A 201 -16.37 19.54 -1.48
CA VAL A 201 -16.25 20.07 -0.13
C VAL A 201 -15.44 21.37 -0.15
N MET A 202 -14.38 21.41 -0.94
CA MET A 202 -13.55 22.60 -1.14
C MET A 202 -12.81 22.56 -2.48
N ILE A 203 -12.46 23.75 -2.95
CA ILE A 203 -11.58 23.99 -4.10
C ILE A 203 -10.51 24.97 -3.62
N ALA A 204 -9.24 24.58 -3.70
CA ALA A 204 -8.11 25.46 -3.48
C ALA A 204 -7.40 25.72 -4.81
N GLU A 205 -7.45 26.98 -5.26
CA GLU A 205 -6.90 27.40 -6.55
C GLU A 205 -5.38 27.50 -6.53
N ASN A 206 -4.75 27.32 -7.70
CA ASN A 206 -3.29 27.40 -7.91
C ASN A 206 -2.53 26.45 -6.97
N MET A 207 -2.96 25.19 -6.96
CA MET A 207 -2.48 24.21 -6.01
C MET A 207 -2.49 22.80 -6.58
N ILE A 208 -1.46 22.02 -6.23
CA ILE A 208 -1.38 20.59 -6.53
C ILE A 208 -1.52 19.84 -5.21
N LEU A 209 -2.61 19.09 -5.06
CA LEU A 209 -2.81 18.20 -3.91
C LEU A 209 -1.86 17.01 -4.04
N SER A 210 -1.11 16.73 -2.98
CA SER A 210 -0.31 15.50 -2.90
C SER A 210 -1.12 14.39 -2.24
N GLU A 211 -1.44 14.55 -0.95
CA GLU A 211 -2.16 13.55 -0.17
C GLU A 211 -2.97 14.16 0.96
N ILE A 212 -3.99 13.44 1.43
CA ILE A 212 -4.71 13.81 2.66
C ILE A 212 -3.93 13.27 3.85
N LEU A 213 -3.64 14.14 4.82
CA LEU A 213 -2.78 13.83 5.94
C LEU A 213 -3.43 12.80 6.90
N PRO A 214 -2.62 12.11 7.74
CA PRO A 214 -3.09 11.10 8.68
C PRO A 214 -4.24 11.53 9.61
N ASP A 215 -4.37 12.84 9.86
CA ASP A 215 -5.42 13.38 10.72
C ASP A 215 -6.80 13.51 10.04
N SER A 216 -6.90 13.22 8.74
CA SER A 216 -8.10 13.34 7.89
C SER A 216 -8.74 14.74 7.85
N ARG A 217 -8.06 15.76 8.37
CA ARG A 217 -8.56 17.15 8.46
C ARG A 217 -7.71 18.13 7.67
N HIS A 218 -6.51 17.73 7.28
CA HIS A 218 -5.63 18.52 6.44
C HIS A 218 -5.19 17.72 5.21
N PHE A 219 -4.79 18.40 4.15
CA PHE A 219 -4.05 17.79 3.05
C PHE A 219 -2.71 18.51 2.82
N LEU A 220 -1.74 17.74 2.37
CA LEU A 220 -0.44 18.23 1.91
C LEU A 220 -0.56 18.65 0.45
N ALA A 221 -0.01 19.81 0.13
CA ALA A 221 -0.05 20.33 -1.23
C ALA A 221 1.15 21.22 -1.57
N TYR A 222 1.34 21.40 -2.88
CA TYR A 222 2.23 22.41 -3.43
C TYR A 222 1.39 23.62 -3.82
N SER A 223 1.63 24.77 -3.19
CA SER A 223 1.10 26.04 -3.71
C SER A 223 1.87 26.41 -4.97
N LEU A 224 1.19 26.98 -5.96
CA LEU A 224 1.79 27.38 -7.22
C LEU A 224 1.96 28.89 -7.28
N ASP A 225 3.09 29.34 -7.82
CA ASP A 225 3.28 30.74 -8.18
C ASP A 225 2.31 31.09 -9.32
N PRO A 226 1.40 32.08 -9.16
CA PRO A 226 0.37 32.38 -10.16
C PRO A 226 0.91 32.89 -11.50
N THR A 227 2.18 33.29 -11.57
CA THR A 227 2.80 33.84 -12.78
C THR A 227 3.50 32.75 -13.58
N THR A 228 4.23 31.87 -12.89
CA THR A 228 5.06 30.83 -13.51
C THR A 228 4.36 29.47 -13.56
N GLY A 229 3.38 29.23 -12.69
CA GLY A 229 2.75 27.92 -12.49
C GLY A 229 3.63 26.92 -11.75
N ASN A 230 4.84 27.31 -11.32
CA ASN A 230 5.77 26.42 -10.64
C ASN A 230 5.41 26.29 -9.14
N PRO A 231 5.68 25.13 -8.53
CA PRO A 231 5.59 24.95 -7.08
C PRO A 231 6.40 26.00 -6.31
N ALA A 232 5.72 26.80 -5.49
CA ALA A 232 6.29 27.90 -4.71
C ALA A 232 6.54 27.54 -3.25
N ALA A 233 5.71 26.68 -2.65
CA ALA A 233 5.89 26.19 -1.29
C ALA A 233 5.20 24.84 -1.09
N LEU A 234 5.66 24.10 -0.08
CA LEU A 234 4.91 22.98 0.47
C LEU A 234 4.04 23.49 1.62
N VAL A 235 2.75 23.17 1.59
CA VAL A 235 1.74 23.68 2.52
C VAL A 235 0.87 22.56 3.07
N SER A 236 0.43 22.71 4.32
CA SER A 236 -0.69 21.97 4.89
C SER A 236 -1.95 22.84 4.79
N VAL A 237 -3.07 22.27 4.35
CA VAL A 237 -4.31 23.00 4.12
C VAL A 237 -5.47 22.34 4.87
N ALA A 238 -6.18 23.10 5.69
CA ALA A 238 -7.30 22.61 6.47
C ALA A 238 -8.57 22.39 5.64
N ILE A 239 -9.25 21.28 5.92
CA ILE A 239 -10.51 20.88 5.30
C ILE A 239 -11.66 21.19 6.27
N PRO A 240 -12.73 21.91 5.87
CA PRO A 240 -12.96 22.54 4.58
C PRO A 240 -12.54 24.03 4.52
N SER A 241 -11.95 24.58 5.59
CA SER A 241 -11.76 26.04 5.72
C SER A 241 -10.80 26.64 4.69
N GLY A 242 -9.88 25.83 4.14
CA GLY A 242 -8.83 26.28 3.23
C GLY A 242 -7.72 27.06 3.92
N GLU A 243 -7.68 27.08 5.26
CA GLU A 243 -6.60 27.73 6.01
C GLU A 243 -5.27 27.02 5.71
N GLN A 244 -4.26 27.80 5.31
CA GLN A 244 -2.98 27.27 4.87
C GLN A 244 -1.90 27.52 5.92
N THR A 245 -1.11 26.49 6.20
CA THR A 245 0.15 26.58 6.95
C THR A 245 1.31 26.26 6.02
N VAL A 246 2.24 27.20 5.87
CA VAL A 246 3.46 26.98 5.08
C VAL A 246 4.41 26.08 5.87
N LEU A 247 4.78 24.94 5.28
CA LEU A 247 5.70 23.98 5.88
C LEU A 247 7.13 24.19 5.38
N PHE A 248 7.28 24.48 4.08
CA PHE A 248 8.57 24.68 3.46
C PHE A 248 8.48 25.67 2.30
N THR A 249 9.46 26.57 2.19
CA THR A 249 9.62 27.48 1.06
C THR A 249 11.06 27.36 0.53
N PRO A 250 11.26 27.11 -0.77
CA PRO A 250 12.59 27.10 -1.35
C PRO A 250 13.31 28.43 -1.12
N GLU A 251 14.63 28.38 -0.91
CA GLU A 251 15.43 29.58 -0.59
C GLU A 251 15.63 30.49 -1.81
N SER A 252 15.59 29.90 -3.01
CA SER A 252 15.76 30.56 -4.30
C SER A 252 14.59 30.26 -5.22
N SER A 253 14.26 31.19 -6.12
CA SER A 253 13.27 30.96 -7.19
C SER A 253 13.76 29.97 -8.26
N GLU A 254 15.05 29.62 -8.25
CA GLU A 254 15.62 28.58 -9.12
C GLU A 254 15.50 27.17 -8.51
N ASP A 255 15.19 27.07 -7.21
CA ASP A 255 14.98 25.79 -6.53
C ASP A 255 13.57 25.28 -6.86
N VAL A 256 13.45 24.04 -7.33
CA VAL A 256 12.19 23.48 -7.83
C VAL A 256 11.74 22.30 -6.97
N LEU A 257 10.54 22.37 -6.41
CA LEU A 257 9.90 21.23 -5.76
C LEU A 257 9.30 20.31 -6.84
N SER A 258 9.59 19.00 -6.76
CA SER A 258 9.30 18.07 -7.86
C SER A 258 8.07 17.16 -7.67
N GLY A 259 7.20 17.41 -6.67
CA GLY A 259 5.91 16.70 -6.55
C GLY A 259 5.97 15.24 -6.11
N ALA A 260 7.15 14.76 -5.70
CA ALA A 260 7.39 13.40 -5.23
C ALA A 260 7.60 13.42 -3.71
N ASP A 261 6.49 13.39 -2.99
CA ASP A 261 6.48 13.38 -1.53
C ASP A 261 5.77 12.15 -0.98
N ILE A 262 6.16 11.82 0.25
CA ILE A 262 5.60 10.73 1.04
C ILE A 262 5.47 11.25 2.48
N VAL A 263 4.26 11.15 3.02
CA VAL A 263 4.05 11.20 4.47
C VAL A 263 4.27 9.80 5.05
N SER A 264 5.32 9.66 5.86
CA SER A 264 5.66 8.39 6.49
C SER A 264 4.82 8.15 7.76
N PRO A 265 4.71 6.88 8.21
CA PRO A 265 3.91 6.54 9.39
C PRO A 265 4.35 7.19 10.71
N ASP A 266 5.58 7.70 10.78
CA ASP A 266 6.12 8.44 11.93
C ASP A 266 5.75 9.95 11.90
N ASN A 267 4.87 10.37 10.98
CA ASN A 267 4.48 11.77 10.75
C ASN A 267 5.66 12.66 10.32
N SER A 268 6.51 12.13 9.45
CA SER A 268 7.50 12.93 8.71
C SER A 268 7.09 13.07 7.24
N ILE A 269 7.63 14.08 6.58
CA ILE A 269 7.46 14.32 5.15
C ILE A 269 8.81 14.13 4.47
N TYR A 270 8.85 13.23 3.49
CA TYR A 270 9.93 13.17 2.51
C TYR A 270 9.50 13.90 1.25
N PHE A 271 10.38 14.70 0.65
CA PHE A 271 10.06 15.41 -0.60
C PHE A 271 11.31 15.63 -1.45
N VAL A 272 11.11 15.79 -2.76
CA VAL A 272 12.19 16.04 -3.71
C VAL A 272 12.34 17.53 -3.99
N LEU A 273 13.58 18.02 -3.88
CA LEU A 273 13.97 19.39 -4.22
C LEU A 273 15.13 19.36 -5.21
N GLN A 274 14.97 20.05 -6.34
CA GLN A 274 16.06 20.36 -7.25
C GLN A 274 16.69 21.69 -6.85
N LYS A 275 18.02 21.71 -6.67
CA LYS A 275 18.79 22.89 -6.26
C LYS A 275 20.17 22.86 -6.90
N ASN A 276 20.57 23.96 -7.54
CA ASN A 276 21.88 24.12 -8.20
C ASN A 276 22.22 22.97 -9.19
N GLY A 277 21.23 22.51 -9.97
CA GLY A 277 21.41 21.43 -10.93
C GLY A 277 21.53 20.03 -10.33
N SER A 278 21.44 19.89 -9.00
CA SER A 278 21.39 18.60 -8.29
C SER A 278 19.98 18.34 -7.78
N VAL A 279 19.64 17.06 -7.57
CA VAL A 279 18.33 16.66 -7.03
C VAL A 279 18.55 15.98 -5.67
N TYR A 280 17.71 16.32 -4.71
CA TYR A 280 17.84 15.87 -3.32
C TYR A 280 16.52 15.31 -2.81
N ILE A 281 16.61 14.31 -1.93
CA ILE A 281 15.51 13.94 -1.04
C ILE A 281 15.72 14.68 0.27
N TYR A 282 14.72 15.43 0.69
CA TYR A 282 14.63 16.07 1.99
C TYR A 282 13.71 15.28 2.91
N HIS A 283 13.94 15.42 4.21
CA HIS A 283 13.10 14.94 5.31
C HIS A 283 12.78 16.12 6.23
N MET A 284 11.53 16.22 6.70
CA MET A 284 11.13 17.17 7.75
C MET A 284 9.96 16.62 8.59
N GLY A 285 9.68 17.22 9.74
CA GLY A 285 8.46 16.93 10.50
C GLY A 285 7.20 17.39 9.77
N LEU A 286 6.03 16.81 10.10
CA LEU A 286 4.73 17.20 9.53
C LEU A 286 4.38 18.68 9.78
N ASP A 287 4.99 19.30 10.79
CA ASP A 287 4.88 20.72 11.12
C ASP A 287 5.88 21.62 10.37
N GLY A 288 6.67 21.04 9.45
CA GLY A 288 7.74 21.73 8.71
C GLY A 288 9.06 21.86 9.49
N SER A 289 9.17 21.28 10.68
CA SER A 289 10.38 21.40 11.49
C SER A 289 11.54 20.56 10.95
N ASN A 290 12.77 21.08 11.17
CA ASN A 290 14.04 20.38 10.90
C ASN A 290 14.21 19.80 9.48
N PRO A 291 14.02 20.59 8.41
CA PRO A 291 14.29 20.12 7.06
C PRO A 291 15.78 19.77 6.89
N LYS A 292 16.05 18.55 6.44
CA LYS A 292 17.41 18.04 6.18
C LYS A 292 17.46 17.22 4.90
N VAL A 293 18.59 17.26 4.20
CA VAL A 293 18.86 16.35 3.08
C VAL A 293 19.13 14.95 3.64
N VAL A 294 18.49 13.93 3.06
CA VAL A 294 18.72 12.52 3.39
C VAL A 294 19.34 11.73 2.24
N TYR A 295 19.21 12.20 0.99
CA TYR A 295 19.86 11.59 -0.17
C TYR A 295 20.13 12.61 -1.27
N THR A 296 21.22 12.43 -2.01
CA THR A 296 21.54 13.21 -3.21
C THR A 296 21.60 12.25 -4.39
N PHE A 297 20.77 12.51 -5.40
CA PHE A 297 20.76 11.70 -6.62
C PHE A 297 22.08 11.83 -7.36
N LYS A 298 22.61 10.68 -7.80
CA LYS A 298 23.88 10.60 -8.54
C LYS A 298 23.71 11.04 -9.99
N GLN A 299 22.53 10.83 -10.54
CA GLN A 299 22.19 11.23 -11.91
C GLN A 299 21.01 12.21 -11.90
N PRO A 300 20.91 13.08 -12.91
CA PRO A 300 19.67 13.81 -13.15
C PRO A 300 18.55 12.81 -13.40
N ILE A 301 17.51 12.85 -12.59
CA ILE A 301 16.31 12.04 -12.76
C ILE A 301 15.22 12.88 -13.41
N SER A 302 14.47 12.29 -14.35
CA SER A 302 13.35 12.97 -15.05
C SER A 302 11.97 12.44 -14.66
N PHE A 303 11.86 11.64 -13.60
CA PHE A 303 10.67 10.80 -13.38
C PHE A 303 10.07 10.87 -11.97
N PHE A 304 8.77 10.55 -11.92
CA PHE A 304 7.96 10.36 -10.72
C PHE A 304 8.18 8.94 -10.14
N GLY A 305 8.03 8.77 -8.82
CA GLY A 305 8.08 7.44 -8.19
C GLY A 305 9.48 6.94 -7.81
N VAL A 306 10.41 7.83 -7.50
CA VAL A 306 11.82 7.52 -7.19
C VAL A 306 12.09 7.10 -5.75
N MET A 307 11.07 7.13 -4.88
CA MET A 307 11.21 6.73 -3.49
C MET A 307 9.95 6.05 -2.94
N SER A 308 10.13 5.24 -1.90
CA SER A 308 9.09 4.50 -1.19
C SER A 308 9.55 4.20 0.24
N ILE A 309 8.61 3.99 1.18
CA ILE A 309 8.94 3.51 2.53
C ILE A 309 9.23 2.01 2.47
N MET A 310 10.38 1.61 3.02
CA MET A 310 10.76 0.21 3.15
C MET A 310 9.82 -0.51 4.13
N PRO A 311 9.69 -1.85 4.05
CA PRO A 311 8.89 -2.64 4.98
C PRO A 311 9.24 -2.47 6.46
N ASP A 312 10.48 -2.06 6.77
CA ASP A 312 10.92 -1.74 8.13
C ASP A 312 10.32 -0.45 8.71
N GLN A 313 9.54 0.29 7.91
CA GLN A 313 8.85 1.54 8.24
C GLN A 313 9.78 2.68 8.70
N LYS A 314 11.08 2.54 8.46
CA LYS A 314 12.11 3.49 8.93
C LYS A 314 13.06 3.92 7.83
N SER A 315 13.28 3.05 6.85
CA SER A 315 14.19 3.30 5.75
C SER A 315 13.42 3.69 4.49
N LEU A 316 14.11 4.35 3.56
CA LEU A 316 13.61 4.60 2.21
C LEU A 316 14.18 3.59 1.24
N LEU A 317 13.35 3.11 0.32
CA LEU A 317 13.78 2.57 -0.96
C LEU A 317 13.94 3.77 -1.90
N VAL A 318 15.08 3.91 -2.53
CA VAL A 318 15.35 4.96 -3.52
C VAL A 318 15.80 4.32 -4.83
N MET A 319 15.20 4.77 -5.93
CA MET A 319 15.52 4.38 -7.29
C MET A 319 16.29 5.53 -7.96
N ASP A 320 17.58 5.32 -8.23
CA ASP A 320 18.46 6.31 -8.85
C ASP A 320 18.88 5.80 -10.23
N ALA A 321 18.95 6.68 -11.22
CA ALA A 321 19.39 6.25 -12.55
C ALA A 321 20.86 5.84 -12.49
N ASN A 322 21.21 4.74 -13.16
CA ASN A 322 22.60 4.30 -13.21
C ASN A 322 23.43 5.19 -14.17
N GLU A 323 24.75 5.19 -14.01
CA GLU A 323 25.66 6.03 -14.81
C GLU A 323 25.60 5.72 -16.31
N ALA A 324 25.28 4.47 -16.66
CA ALA A 324 25.16 4.03 -18.05
C ALA A 324 23.84 4.46 -18.71
N ALA A 325 22.90 5.02 -17.95
CA ALA A 325 21.52 5.31 -18.37
C ALA A 325 20.79 4.11 -18.99
N THR A 326 21.13 2.89 -18.56
CA THR A 326 20.52 1.62 -19.04
C THR A 326 19.42 1.11 -18.12
N GLY A 327 19.27 1.70 -16.94
CA GLY A 327 18.33 1.28 -15.91
C GLY A 327 18.58 2.03 -14.62
N TYR A 328 18.13 1.44 -13.51
CA TYR A 328 18.18 2.07 -12.20
C TYR A 328 18.90 1.20 -11.17
N ASP A 329 19.57 1.86 -10.24
CA ASP A 329 20.07 1.23 -9.04
C ASP A 329 19.05 1.45 -7.91
N LEU A 330 18.86 0.40 -7.10
CA LEU A 330 18.01 0.47 -5.91
C LEU A 330 18.88 0.65 -4.68
N TYR A 331 18.51 1.61 -3.83
CA TYR A 331 19.20 1.91 -2.58
C TYR A 331 18.24 1.85 -1.40
N LYS A 332 18.71 1.27 -0.29
CA LYS A 332 18.14 1.45 1.03
C LYS A 332 18.83 2.62 1.71
N ILE A 333 18.06 3.61 2.13
CA ILE A 333 18.55 4.79 2.85
C ILE A 333 17.99 4.79 4.26
N ASN A 334 18.84 4.88 5.28
CA ASN A 334 18.41 5.18 6.63
C ASN A 334 18.42 6.72 6.85
N PRO A 335 17.27 7.37 7.04
CA PRO A 335 17.17 8.82 7.17
C PRO A 335 17.77 9.37 8.49
N ASP A 336 17.96 8.52 9.51
CA ASP A 336 18.50 8.93 10.81
C ASP A 336 20.02 9.09 10.79
N ASP A 337 20.73 8.12 10.22
CA ASP A 337 22.20 8.08 10.18
C ASP A 337 22.80 8.32 8.79
N LEU A 338 21.95 8.48 7.76
CA LEU A 338 22.30 8.69 6.36
C LEU A 338 23.07 7.52 5.73
N SER A 339 23.03 6.33 6.33
CA SER A 339 23.64 5.15 5.74
C SER A 339 22.89 4.72 4.46
N VAL A 340 23.68 4.37 3.45
CA VAL A 340 23.21 3.96 2.12
C VAL A 340 23.69 2.54 1.82
N THR A 341 22.76 1.65 1.52
CA THR A 341 23.06 0.28 1.06
C THR A 341 22.50 0.11 -0.34
N GLN A 342 23.34 -0.22 -1.33
CA GLN A 342 22.84 -0.60 -2.66
C GLN A 342 22.22 -2.00 -2.57
N LEU A 343 20.96 -2.13 -2.97
CA LEU A 343 20.20 -3.37 -2.92
C LEU A 343 20.27 -4.14 -4.25
N ALA A 344 20.24 -3.42 -5.37
CA ALA A 344 20.29 -3.99 -6.71
C ALA A 344 20.82 -2.97 -7.72
N SER A 345 21.28 -3.45 -8.86
CA SER A 345 21.79 -2.64 -9.97
C SER A 345 21.10 -2.99 -11.27
N ASN A 346 20.99 -2.02 -12.18
CA ASN A 346 20.40 -2.18 -13.51
C ASN A 346 18.97 -2.75 -13.48
N VAL A 347 18.22 -2.40 -12.42
CA VAL A 347 16.81 -2.72 -12.29
C VAL A 347 16.04 -2.04 -13.41
N TYR A 348 15.16 -2.81 -14.03
CA TYR A 348 14.31 -2.34 -15.09
C TYR A 348 13.35 -1.27 -14.57
N GLY A 349 13.29 -0.14 -15.29
CA GLY A 349 12.47 1.00 -14.88
C GLY A 349 11.79 1.72 -16.04
N GLU A 350 11.55 1.03 -17.16
CA GLU A 350 10.62 1.58 -18.14
C GLU A 350 9.18 1.31 -17.67
N PHE A 351 8.53 2.36 -17.20
CA PHE A 351 7.14 2.33 -16.79
C PHE A 351 6.20 2.45 -18.00
N PHE A 352 6.68 2.95 -19.15
CA PHE A 352 5.82 3.44 -20.24
C PHE A 352 5.89 2.66 -21.55
N SER A 353 6.44 1.44 -21.60
CA SER A 353 6.36 0.64 -22.82
C SER A 353 4.93 0.07 -22.99
N GLU A 354 4.38 0.10 -24.21
CA GLU A 354 2.98 -0.32 -24.50
C GLU A 354 2.64 -1.71 -23.94
N ALA A 355 3.63 -2.59 -23.93
CA ALA A 355 3.45 -3.96 -23.52
C ALA A 355 3.42 -4.15 -21.99
N ILE A 356 4.04 -3.24 -21.24
CA ILE A 356 4.05 -3.25 -19.79
C ILE A 356 2.94 -2.36 -19.24
N PHE A 357 2.50 -1.36 -20.01
CA PHE A 357 1.39 -0.49 -19.69
C PHE A 357 0.12 -1.28 -19.34
N LEU A 358 -0.24 -2.29 -20.13
CA LEU A 358 -1.41 -3.14 -19.82
C LEU A 358 -1.22 -3.91 -18.51
N HIS A 359 -0.06 -4.54 -18.28
CA HIS A 359 0.19 -5.33 -17.07
C HIS A 359 0.38 -4.48 -15.78
N GLN A 360 0.96 -3.29 -15.89
CA GLN A 360 1.12 -2.33 -14.79
C GLN A 360 -0.20 -1.65 -14.39
N MET A 361 -1.17 -1.53 -15.30
CA MET A 361 -2.55 -1.14 -14.96
C MET A 361 -3.20 -2.09 -13.94
N TYR A 362 -2.62 -3.27 -13.68
CA TYR A 362 -3.10 -4.28 -12.75
C TYR A 362 -2.30 -4.34 -11.42
N GLY A 363 -1.51 -3.31 -11.12
CA GLY A 363 -0.80 -3.18 -9.84
C GLY A 363 0.52 -3.94 -9.77
N GLU A 364 1.14 -4.19 -10.93
CA GLU A 364 2.45 -4.85 -11.00
C GLU A 364 3.58 -3.83 -10.86
N MET A 365 4.42 -4.03 -9.85
CA MET A 365 5.52 -3.13 -9.54
C MET A 365 6.84 -3.72 -10.08
N ALA A 366 7.77 -2.87 -10.52
CA ALA A 366 9.12 -3.30 -10.89
C ALA A 366 9.92 -3.88 -9.71
N VAL A 367 9.47 -3.60 -8.50
CA VAL A 367 10.02 -4.07 -7.22
C VAL A 367 8.86 -4.40 -6.30
N THR A 368 8.91 -5.56 -5.64
CA THR A 368 7.94 -5.95 -4.60
C THR A 368 8.67 -6.54 -3.40
N PHE A 369 8.11 -6.36 -2.21
CA PHE A 369 8.65 -6.93 -0.98
C PHE A 369 7.83 -8.12 -0.50
N SER A 370 8.47 -9.07 0.17
CA SER A 370 7.74 -10.13 0.85
C SER A 370 6.90 -9.56 2.00
N PRO A 371 5.77 -10.19 2.36
CA PRO A 371 4.93 -9.77 3.48
C PRO A 371 5.68 -9.66 4.82
N ASP A 372 6.70 -10.50 5.03
CA ASP A 372 7.56 -10.44 6.22
C ASP A 372 8.67 -9.37 6.15
N GLY A 373 8.77 -8.64 5.03
CA GLY A 373 9.72 -7.56 4.80
C GLY A 373 11.19 -8.00 4.66
N LYS A 374 11.48 -9.29 4.52
CA LYS A 374 12.87 -9.80 4.45
C LYS A 374 13.39 -10.01 3.05
N HIS A 375 12.52 -10.10 2.06
CA HIS A 375 12.89 -10.37 0.68
C HIS A 375 12.36 -9.28 -0.25
N MET A 376 13.06 -9.11 -1.38
CA MET A 376 12.66 -8.22 -2.46
C MET A 376 12.80 -8.95 -3.79
N ALA A 377 11.75 -8.94 -4.58
CA ALA A 377 11.76 -9.40 -5.95
C ALA A 377 11.78 -8.20 -6.89
N TYR A 378 12.56 -8.29 -7.97
CA TYR A 378 12.76 -7.20 -8.92
C TYR A 378 13.14 -7.73 -10.30
N MET A 379 12.91 -6.91 -11.32
CA MET A 379 13.27 -7.22 -12.71
C MET A 379 14.53 -6.49 -13.14
N VAL A 380 15.35 -7.14 -13.96
CA VAL A 380 16.56 -6.58 -14.58
C VAL A 380 16.40 -6.74 -16.09
N SER A 381 16.77 -5.71 -16.86
CA SER A 381 16.83 -5.81 -18.32
C SER A 381 18.20 -6.32 -18.77
N GLU A 382 18.19 -7.40 -19.54
CA GLU A 382 19.36 -8.11 -20.04
C GLU A 382 19.12 -8.49 -21.51
N ASN A 383 19.87 -7.90 -22.44
CA ASN A 383 19.84 -8.21 -23.88
C ASN A 383 18.43 -8.23 -24.50
N ASP A 384 17.67 -7.14 -24.31
CA ASP A 384 16.29 -6.97 -24.79
C ASP A 384 15.26 -7.94 -24.16
N THR A 385 15.63 -8.64 -23.09
CA THR A 385 14.74 -9.49 -22.30
C THR A 385 14.76 -9.10 -20.83
N LEU A 386 13.78 -9.58 -20.07
CA LEU A 386 13.72 -9.40 -18.62
C LEU A 386 14.15 -10.68 -17.88
N SER A 387 14.85 -10.46 -16.78
CA SER A 387 15.23 -11.46 -15.80
C SER A 387 14.65 -11.08 -14.43
N LEU A 388 14.05 -12.04 -13.75
CA LEU A 388 13.41 -11.90 -12.44
C LEU A 388 14.34 -12.43 -11.35
N TYR A 389 14.60 -11.59 -10.36
CA TYR A 389 15.51 -11.90 -9.24
C TYR A 389 14.80 -11.77 -7.89
N VAL A 390 15.32 -12.48 -6.88
CA VAL A 390 14.95 -12.32 -5.46
C VAL A 390 16.21 -12.10 -4.62
N SER A 391 16.17 -11.15 -3.69
CA SER A 391 17.27 -10.86 -2.74
C SER A 391 16.77 -10.76 -1.30
N ASP A 392 17.67 -10.76 -0.33
CA ASP A 392 17.42 -10.70 1.13
C ASP A 392 17.67 -9.30 1.74
N LEU A 393 17.64 -8.25 0.92
CA LEU A 393 17.88 -6.85 1.31
C LEU A 393 19.27 -6.54 1.90
N SER A 394 20.20 -7.50 1.90
CA SER A 394 21.55 -7.32 2.43
C SER A 394 22.49 -6.52 1.51
N GLY A 395 22.05 -6.25 0.27
CA GLY A 395 22.87 -5.70 -0.80
C GLY A 395 23.76 -6.73 -1.51
N GLN A 396 23.64 -8.01 -1.16
CA GLN A 396 24.22 -9.09 -1.96
C GLN A 396 23.44 -9.29 -3.27
N PRO A 397 24.08 -9.80 -4.34
CA PRO A 397 23.39 -10.11 -5.58
C PRO A 397 22.18 -11.02 -5.35
N GLY A 398 21.08 -10.74 -6.04
CA GLY A 398 19.88 -11.57 -5.98
C GLY A 398 20.09 -12.95 -6.64
N THR A 399 19.29 -13.92 -6.22
CA THR A 399 19.15 -15.20 -6.91
C THR A 399 18.29 -15.01 -8.15
N LEU A 400 18.76 -15.52 -9.30
CA LEU A 400 17.96 -15.57 -10.52
C LEU A 400 16.82 -16.59 -10.38
N ILE A 401 15.59 -16.15 -10.56
CA ILE A 401 14.38 -16.98 -10.48
C ILE A 401 13.91 -17.42 -11.86
N ALA A 402 13.89 -16.49 -12.82
CA ALA A 402 13.48 -16.75 -14.19
C ALA A 402 14.14 -15.75 -15.14
N SER A 403 14.39 -16.13 -16.39
CA SER A 403 15.07 -15.28 -17.37
C SER A 403 14.55 -15.47 -18.79
N GLY A 404 14.86 -14.51 -19.67
CA GLY A 404 14.77 -14.66 -21.12
C GLY A 404 13.38 -14.45 -21.69
N GLN A 405 12.52 -13.68 -21.01
CA GLN A 405 11.16 -13.39 -21.45
C GLN A 405 10.85 -11.90 -21.32
N ASN A 406 9.79 -11.45 -21.99
CA ASN A 406 9.54 -10.02 -22.17
C ASN A 406 8.69 -9.40 -21.05
N ALA A 407 7.96 -10.20 -20.29
CA ALA A 407 7.14 -9.73 -19.18
C ALA A 407 6.96 -10.79 -18.09
N TYR A 408 6.82 -10.33 -16.85
CA TYR A 408 6.51 -11.15 -15.68
C TYR A 408 5.45 -10.48 -14.82
N SER A 409 4.45 -11.26 -14.40
CA SER A 409 3.62 -10.93 -13.23
C SER A 409 4.16 -11.70 -12.05
N TYR A 410 4.39 -11.09 -10.90
CA TYR A 410 4.94 -11.81 -9.74
C TYR A 410 4.47 -11.22 -8.41
N ALA A 411 4.43 -12.07 -7.38
CA ALA A 411 4.15 -11.69 -6.01
C ALA A 411 4.64 -12.77 -5.04
N PHE A 412 5.08 -12.35 -3.86
CA PHE A 412 5.41 -13.27 -2.78
C PHE A 412 4.15 -13.95 -2.25
N THR A 413 4.29 -15.21 -1.85
CA THR A 413 3.23 -15.91 -1.13
C THR A 413 2.95 -15.24 0.21
N PRO A 414 1.71 -15.34 0.76
CA PRO A 414 1.38 -14.72 2.04
C PRO A 414 2.23 -15.19 3.23
N ASP A 415 2.78 -16.40 3.14
CA ASP A 415 3.71 -16.97 4.13
C ASP A 415 5.17 -16.51 3.93
N SER A 416 5.46 -15.72 2.89
CA SER A 416 6.78 -15.20 2.54
C SER A 416 7.84 -16.23 2.15
N ASP A 417 7.47 -17.50 1.95
CA ASP A 417 8.43 -18.58 1.70
C ASP A 417 8.70 -18.82 0.21
N LYS A 418 7.87 -18.28 -0.69
CA LYS A 418 7.97 -18.51 -2.14
C LYS A 418 7.61 -17.27 -2.95
N LEU A 419 8.04 -17.29 -4.20
CA LEU A 419 7.57 -16.37 -5.24
C LEU A 419 6.63 -17.12 -6.18
N ILE A 420 5.43 -16.56 -6.42
CA ILE A 420 4.56 -16.98 -7.52
C ILE A 420 4.75 -16.00 -8.66
N TYR A 421 4.88 -16.51 -9.88
CA TYR A 421 5.01 -15.67 -11.06
C TYR A 421 4.33 -16.28 -12.29
N VAL A 422 3.87 -15.42 -13.18
CA VAL A 422 3.46 -15.75 -14.55
C VAL A 422 4.52 -15.23 -15.49
N GLN A 423 5.00 -16.10 -16.36
CA GLN A 423 5.97 -15.78 -17.39
C GLN A 423 5.29 -15.75 -18.76
N TYR A 424 5.34 -14.60 -19.43
CA TYR A 424 4.70 -14.37 -20.74
C TYR A 424 5.75 -14.46 -21.85
N ALA A 425 5.49 -15.24 -22.90
CA ALA A 425 6.49 -15.45 -23.95
C ALA A 425 6.74 -14.20 -24.78
N GLU A 426 5.68 -13.40 -24.98
CA GLU A 426 5.75 -12.12 -25.66
C GLU A 426 4.98 -11.08 -24.87
N SER A 427 5.37 -9.82 -25.06
CA SER A 427 4.90 -8.71 -24.24
C SER A 427 3.43 -8.35 -24.50
N GLY A 428 2.86 -8.77 -25.63
CA GLY A 428 1.44 -8.62 -25.97
C GLY A 428 0.58 -9.86 -25.72
N GLN A 429 1.14 -10.93 -25.15
CA GLN A 429 0.37 -12.13 -24.84
C GLN A 429 -0.44 -11.95 -23.56
N MET A 430 -1.73 -12.27 -23.65
CA MET A 430 -2.65 -12.17 -22.51
C MET A 430 -2.50 -13.32 -21.51
N THR A 431 -1.79 -14.40 -21.88
CA THR A 431 -1.62 -15.59 -21.06
C THR A 431 -0.15 -16.00 -20.97
N GLY A 432 0.21 -16.64 -19.85
CA GLY A 432 1.55 -17.14 -19.61
C GLY A 432 1.57 -18.39 -18.74
N ASN A 433 2.78 -18.85 -18.44
CA ASN A 433 3.00 -20.02 -17.59
C ASN A 433 3.08 -19.59 -16.12
N LEU A 434 2.18 -20.12 -15.29
CA LEU A 434 2.15 -19.88 -13.86
C LEU A 434 3.11 -20.84 -13.16
N SER A 435 4.02 -20.29 -12.36
CA SER A 435 5.09 -21.03 -11.69
C SER A 435 5.24 -20.59 -10.24
N SER A 436 5.81 -21.49 -9.44
CA SER A 436 6.26 -21.21 -8.07
C SER A 436 7.76 -21.45 -7.98
N ALA A 437 8.48 -20.55 -7.33
CA ALA A 437 9.90 -20.70 -7.06
C ALA A 437 10.21 -20.51 -5.57
N ASP A 438 11.19 -21.27 -5.10
CA ASP A 438 11.90 -20.95 -3.87
C ASP A 438 13.04 -19.94 -4.15
N PHE A 439 13.65 -19.42 -3.09
CA PHE A 439 14.70 -18.40 -3.20
C PHE A 439 16.08 -18.97 -3.57
N SER A 440 16.18 -20.28 -3.84
CA SER A 440 17.37 -20.92 -4.42
C SER A 440 17.37 -20.90 -5.96
N GLY A 441 16.27 -20.44 -6.57
CA GLY A 441 16.07 -20.43 -8.03
C GLY A 441 15.43 -21.72 -8.55
N ALA A 442 15.14 -22.68 -7.68
CA ALA A 442 14.38 -23.85 -8.07
C ALA A 442 12.91 -23.47 -8.29
N SER A 443 12.41 -23.73 -9.49
CA SER A 443 11.03 -23.41 -9.88
C SER A 443 10.27 -24.64 -10.35
N THR A 444 8.95 -24.58 -10.25
CA THR A 444 8.03 -25.60 -10.75
C THR A 444 6.84 -24.90 -11.40
N GLN A 445 6.54 -25.30 -12.64
CA GLN A 445 5.33 -24.84 -13.32
C GLN A 445 4.10 -25.45 -12.63
N LEU A 446 3.16 -24.60 -12.26
CA LEU A 446 1.89 -24.97 -11.62
C LEU A 446 0.77 -25.13 -12.65
N ASP A 447 0.73 -24.27 -13.66
CA ASP A 447 -0.27 -24.31 -14.72
C ASP A 447 0.17 -23.55 -15.99
N GLY A 448 -0.60 -23.69 -17.07
CA GLY A 448 -0.47 -22.94 -18.32
C GLY A 448 -1.68 -22.04 -18.61
N ASP A 449 -1.54 -21.20 -19.63
CA ASP A 449 -2.59 -20.30 -20.12
C ASP A 449 -3.19 -19.38 -19.05
N VAL A 450 -2.37 -18.93 -18.09
CA VAL A 450 -2.82 -18.09 -16.97
C VAL A 450 -2.75 -16.63 -17.35
N THR A 451 -3.85 -15.89 -17.16
CA THR A 451 -3.91 -14.45 -17.43
C THR A 451 -3.39 -13.63 -16.25
N SER A 452 -3.80 -14.00 -15.03
CA SER A 452 -3.41 -13.32 -13.79
C SER A 452 -3.68 -14.20 -12.57
N PHE A 453 -3.08 -13.83 -11.44
CA PHE A 453 -3.28 -14.52 -10.17
C PHE A 453 -3.36 -13.55 -8.99
N ASN A 454 -3.90 -14.04 -7.88
CA ASN A 454 -3.99 -13.37 -6.59
C ASN A 454 -3.97 -14.40 -5.45
N PHE A 455 -3.91 -13.93 -4.21
CA PHE A 455 -3.97 -14.77 -3.02
C PHE A 455 -5.22 -14.48 -2.21
N GLN A 456 -5.85 -15.54 -1.72
CA GLN A 456 -6.96 -15.41 -0.78
C GLN A 456 -6.93 -16.56 0.23
N ASN A 457 -6.98 -16.24 1.53
CA ASN A 457 -7.00 -17.22 2.61
C ASN A 457 -5.84 -18.25 2.54
N GLY A 458 -4.64 -17.81 2.18
CA GLY A 458 -3.47 -18.68 2.05
C GLY A 458 -3.50 -19.63 0.85
N LYS A 459 -4.42 -19.40 -0.09
CA LYS A 459 -4.54 -20.16 -1.34
C LYS A 459 -4.21 -19.29 -2.54
N LEU A 460 -3.79 -19.95 -3.61
CA LEU A 460 -3.55 -19.32 -4.90
C LEU A 460 -4.84 -19.35 -5.71
N ILE A 461 -5.30 -18.19 -6.15
CA ILE A 461 -6.46 -18.04 -7.03
C ILE A 461 -5.99 -17.42 -8.34
N TYR A 462 -6.40 -17.97 -9.47
CA TYR A 462 -5.93 -17.49 -10.78
C TYR A 462 -6.98 -17.68 -11.86
N PHE A 463 -6.95 -16.78 -12.84
CA PHE A 463 -7.72 -16.90 -14.07
C PHE A 463 -6.88 -17.63 -15.11
N SER A 464 -7.47 -18.63 -15.77
CA SER A 464 -6.86 -19.32 -16.91
C SER A 464 -7.77 -19.20 -18.12
N ALA A 465 -7.17 -18.90 -19.27
CA ALA A 465 -7.84 -18.68 -20.54
C ALA A 465 -7.14 -19.48 -21.66
N PRO A 466 -7.41 -20.80 -21.76
CA PRO A 466 -6.78 -21.63 -22.78
C PRO A 466 -7.10 -21.13 -24.19
N THR A 467 -6.16 -21.29 -25.11
CA THR A 467 -6.35 -20.86 -26.50
C THR A 467 -7.48 -21.67 -27.15
N ALA A 468 -8.57 -20.99 -27.51
CA ALA A 468 -9.75 -21.59 -28.14
C ALA A 468 -10.36 -20.63 -29.17
N ASP A 469 -11.24 -21.14 -30.03
CA ASP A 469 -11.96 -20.35 -31.05
C ASP A 469 -12.79 -19.19 -30.44
N GLN A 470 -13.15 -19.31 -29.17
CA GLN A 470 -13.74 -18.26 -28.35
C GLN A 470 -12.95 -18.15 -27.04
N THR A 471 -12.34 -16.99 -26.80
CA THR A 471 -11.64 -16.74 -25.55
C THR A 471 -12.61 -16.73 -24.38
N THR A 472 -12.36 -17.61 -23.41
CA THR A 472 -13.06 -17.62 -22.12
C THR A 472 -12.06 -17.78 -20.99
N SER A 473 -12.35 -17.18 -19.84
CA SER A 473 -11.54 -17.29 -18.62
C SER A 473 -12.28 -18.05 -17.54
N THR A 474 -11.61 -19.02 -16.93
CA THR A 474 -12.12 -19.81 -15.80
C THR A 474 -11.32 -19.45 -14.56
N LEU A 475 -12.00 -19.27 -13.42
CA LEU A 475 -11.37 -18.99 -12.13
C LEU A 475 -11.07 -20.30 -11.41
N TYR A 476 -9.81 -20.51 -11.06
CA TYR A 476 -9.36 -21.66 -10.29
C TYR A 476 -8.81 -21.22 -8.93
N GLU A 477 -8.94 -22.13 -7.95
CA GLU A 477 -8.27 -22.06 -6.66
C GLU A 477 -7.38 -23.31 -6.51
N SER A 478 -6.21 -23.16 -5.92
CA SER A 478 -5.30 -24.26 -5.59
C SER A 478 -4.48 -23.97 -4.32
N GLY A 479 -3.78 -24.97 -3.80
CA GLY A 479 -2.71 -24.74 -2.84
C GLY A 479 -1.55 -23.95 -3.47
N LEU A 480 -0.67 -23.37 -2.65
CA LEU A 480 0.52 -22.64 -3.12
C LEU A 480 1.53 -23.54 -3.85
N ASP A 481 1.37 -24.87 -3.78
CA ASP A 481 2.12 -25.87 -4.53
C ASP A 481 1.39 -26.34 -5.80
N GLY A 482 0.28 -25.69 -6.19
CA GLY A 482 -0.55 -26.04 -7.34
C GLY A 482 -1.46 -27.25 -7.14
N LYS A 483 -1.38 -27.94 -5.98
CA LYS A 483 -2.22 -29.12 -5.72
C LYS A 483 -3.63 -28.74 -5.32
N ASN A 484 -4.54 -29.71 -5.39
CA ASN A 484 -5.95 -29.56 -5.05
C ASN A 484 -6.62 -28.43 -5.86
N LYS A 485 -6.25 -28.31 -7.15
CA LYS A 485 -6.88 -27.37 -8.08
C LYS A 485 -8.39 -27.64 -8.16
N THR A 486 -9.19 -26.60 -7.96
CA THR A 486 -10.64 -26.63 -8.06
C THR A 486 -11.14 -25.44 -8.86
N GLU A 487 -12.12 -25.67 -9.73
CA GLU A 487 -12.84 -24.59 -10.40
C GLU A 487 -13.76 -23.88 -9.40
N ILE A 488 -13.72 -22.55 -9.40
CA ILE A 488 -14.51 -21.68 -8.53
C ILE A 488 -15.59 -20.96 -9.32
N LEU A 489 -15.23 -20.40 -10.48
CA LEU A 489 -16.15 -19.76 -11.42
C LEU A 489 -15.94 -20.38 -12.79
N SER A 490 -17.02 -20.93 -13.35
CA SER A 490 -17.04 -21.48 -14.70
C SER A 490 -16.68 -20.45 -15.75
N ALA A 491 -16.16 -20.90 -16.88
CA ALA A 491 -15.76 -20.11 -18.05
C ALA A 491 -16.67 -18.88 -18.30
N GLN A 492 -16.06 -17.71 -18.26
CA GLN A 492 -16.66 -16.42 -18.59
C GLN A 492 -16.06 -15.89 -19.91
N PRO A 493 -16.81 -15.22 -20.78
CA PRO A 493 -16.26 -14.65 -22.02
C PRO A 493 -15.14 -13.62 -21.77
N GLY A 494 -14.09 -13.67 -22.61
CA GLY A 494 -12.96 -12.74 -22.59
C GLY A 494 -11.80 -13.17 -21.70
N TYR A 495 -10.73 -12.36 -21.69
CA TYR A 495 -9.58 -12.53 -20.78
C TYR A 495 -9.87 -11.81 -19.47
N TRP A 496 -10.07 -12.54 -18.39
CA TRP A 496 -10.32 -11.95 -17.08
C TRP A 496 -9.00 -11.79 -16.34
N VAL A 497 -8.82 -10.65 -15.68
CA VAL A 497 -7.67 -10.37 -14.83
C VAL A 497 -8.08 -9.85 -13.47
N PHE A 498 -7.25 -10.07 -12.46
CA PHE A 498 -7.38 -9.38 -11.19
C PHE A 498 -6.89 -7.94 -11.27
N LEU A 499 -7.66 -7.00 -10.70
CA LEU A 499 -7.14 -5.67 -10.41
C LEU A 499 -6.51 -5.70 -9.02
N LYS A 500 -5.17 -5.63 -8.93
CA LYS A 500 -4.48 -5.53 -7.64
C LYS A 500 -4.49 -4.06 -7.20
N LEU A 501 -4.96 -3.83 -5.99
CA LEU A 501 -4.89 -2.52 -5.36
C LEU A 501 -3.60 -2.45 -4.55
N PRO A 502 -2.88 -1.31 -4.54
CA PRO A 502 -1.77 -1.11 -3.62
C PRO A 502 -2.23 -1.40 -2.18
N GLU A 503 -1.41 -2.12 -1.41
CA GLU A 503 -1.71 -2.44 -0.01
C GLU A 503 -1.44 -1.29 0.95
#